data_AF-A0A6P8K537-F1
#
_entry.id   AF-A0A6P8K537-F1
#
_cell.length_a   1.000
_cell.length_b   1.000
_cell.length_c   1.000
_cell.angle_alpha   90.00
_cell.angle_beta   90.00
_cell.angle_gamma   90.00
#
_symmetry.space_group_name_H-M   'P 1'
#
loop_
_entity.id
_entity.type
_entity.pdbx_description
1 polymer ?
#
loop_
_entity_poly.entity_id
_entity_poly.type
_entity_poly.pdbx_seq_one_letter_code
_entity_poly.pdbx_strand_id
1 'polypeptide(L)'
;MDTKKPVVIDADGLFLLNDNLNLICGQPNVILTPNVMEFQRLFGEDDQAARQKMSLLGAGVAVLEKGANDRIYLPHCNEVHSMPTGGSGRRCGGQGDLLSGSLATFFSWSLQSGEPNPALVAACASSYFVKKLNAAAFQKFGRSLLASDMVNQIPSVFQTEFENSDPQ
;
A
#
# COMPACT_ATOMS: atom_id res chain seq x y z
N MET A 1 -21.89 -4.87 -15.54
CA MET A 1 -21.79 -4.02 -14.34
C MET A 1 -20.66 -3.05 -14.62
N ASP A 2 -20.93 -1.74 -14.59
CA ASP A 2 -19.85 -0.74 -14.65
C ASP A 2 -18.99 -0.89 -13.40
N THR A 3 -17.94 -1.69 -13.48
CA THR A 3 -16.93 -1.77 -12.43
C THR A 3 -16.16 -0.45 -12.44
N LYS A 4 -16.45 0.42 -11.46
CA LYS A 4 -15.64 1.61 -11.21
C LYS A 4 -14.18 1.17 -11.07
N LYS A 5 -13.31 1.77 -11.89
CA LYS A 5 -11.89 1.44 -11.94
C LYS A 5 -11.27 1.59 -10.54
N PRO A 6 -10.48 0.61 -10.07
CA PRO A 6 -9.76 0.75 -8.80
C PRO A 6 -8.78 1.92 -8.87
N VAL A 7 -8.63 2.62 -7.74
CA VAL A 7 -7.79 3.81 -7.63
C VAL A 7 -6.83 3.66 -6.47
N VAL A 8 -5.55 3.93 -6.73
CA VAL A 8 -4.52 4.12 -5.71
C VAL A 8 -4.13 5.59 -5.69
N ILE A 9 -4.12 6.22 -4.52
CA ILE A 9 -3.78 7.63 -4.36
C ILE A 9 -2.53 7.74 -3.48
N ASP A 10 -1.49 8.37 -4.00
CA ASP A 10 -0.18 8.56 -3.34
C ASP A 10 0.30 10.01 -3.47
N ALA A 11 1.27 10.38 -2.64
CA ALA A 11 2.00 11.65 -2.68
C ALA A 11 1.07 12.88 -2.80
N ASP A 12 1.27 13.74 -3.80
CA ASP A 12 0.47 14.97 -3.99
C ASP A 12 -1.01 14.68 -4.25
N GLY A 13 -1.36 13.47 -4.70
CA GLY A 13 -2.75 13.04 -4.77
C GLY A 13 -3.42 12.99 -3.38
N LEU A 14 -2.66 12.62 -2.35
CA LEU A 14 -3.11 12.68 -0.96
C LEU A 14 -3.20 14.12 -0.46
N PHE A 15 -2.30 15.00 -0.93
CA PHE A 15 -2.34 16.41 -0.56
C PHE A 15 -3.67 17.07 -0.98
N LEU A 16 -4.19 16.73 -2.16
CA LEU A 16 -5.51 17.20 -2.62
C LEU A 16 -6.66 16.78 -1.70
N LEU A 17 -6.50 15.68 -0.96
CA LEU A 17 -7.52 15.15 -0.06
C LEU A 17 -7.50 15.80 1.33
N ASN A 18 -6.42 16.50 1.70
CA ASN A 18 -6.29 17.15 3.02
C ASN A 18 -7.46 18.12 3.28
N ASP A 19 -7.86 18.88 2.26
CA ASP A 19 -8.90 19.90 2.39
C ASP A 19 -10.31 19.33 2.16
N ASN A 20 -10.42 18.16 1.53
CA ASN A 20 -11.73 17.60 1.16
C ASN A 20 -11.72 16.07 0.98
N LEU A 21 -11.77 15.33 2.10
CA LEU A 21 -11.95 13.87 2.09
C LEU A 21 -13.26 13.43 1.40
N ASN A 22 -14.26 14.30 1.27
CA ASN A 22 -15.53 13.96 0.61
C ASN A 22 -15.36 13.59 -0.87
N LEU A 23 -14.23 13.93 -1.50
CA LEU A 23 -13.92 13.51 -2.86
C LEU A 23 -13.88 11.98 -3.01
N ILE A 24 -13.53 11.26 -1.94
CA ILE A 24 -13.40 9.79 -1.94
C ILE A 24 -14.43 9.09 -1.06
N CYS A 25 -15.19 9.83 -0.24
CA CYS A 25 -16.23 9.26 0.61
C CYS A 25 -17.27 8.48 -0.21
N GLY A 26 -17.47 7.21 0.14
CA GLY A 26 -18.41 6.31 -0.54
C GLY A 26 -17.95 5.82 -1.92
N GLN A 27 -16.74 6.16 -2.36
CA GLN A 27 -16.18 5.58 -3.59
C GLN A 27 -15.76 4.12 -3.34
N PRO A 28 -16.13 3.19 -4.22
CA PRO A 28 -15.62 1.83 -4.17
C PRO A 28 -14.17 1.79 -4.65
N ASN A 29 -13.44 0.79 -4.16
CA ASN A 29 -12.14 0.39 -4.68
C ASN A 29 -11.07 1.51 -4.64
N VAL A 30 -10.90 2.18 -3.50
CA VAL A 30 -9.88 3.21 -3.30
C VAL A 30 -8.88 2.74 -2.25
N ILE A 31 -7.58 2.89 -2.53
CA ILE A 31 -6.52 2.70 -1.52
C ILE A 31 -5.67 3.95 -1.45
N LEU A 32 -5.50 4.48 -0.24
CA LEU A 32 -4.60 5.58 0.05
C LEU A 32 -3.27 5.03 0.54
N THR A 33 -2.14 5.61 0.13
CA THR A 33 -0.79 5.15 0.56
C THR A 33 0.00 6.20 1.34
N PRO A 34 -0.56 6.87 2.37
CA PRO A 34 0.17 7.91 3.09
C PRO A 34 1.40 7.37 3.82
N ASN A 35 2.50 8.12 3.84
CA ASN A 35 3.52 7.96 4.87
C ASN A 35 3.03 8.51 6.22
N VAL A 36 3.79 8.28 7.30
CA VAL A 36 3.43 8.74 8.65
C VAL A 36 3.04 10.24 8.70
N MET A 37 3.78 11.11 8.02
CA MET A 37 3.48 12.55 8.02
C MET A 37 2.23 12.88 7.20
N GLU A 38 2.02 12.21 6.07
CA GLU A 38 0.82 12.36 5.24
C GLU A 38 -0.42 11.83 5.98
N PHE A 39 -0.27 10.72 6.71
CA PHE A 39 -1.35 10.12 7.51
C PHE A 39 -1.80 11.07 8.62
N GLN A 40 -0.85 11.65 9.35
CA GLN A 40 -1.13 12.64 10.38
C GLN A 40 -1.81 13.88 9.83
N ARG A 41 -1.45 14.34 8.62
CA ARG A 41 -2.10 15.48 7.96
C ARG A 41 -3.56 15.16 7.59
N LEU A 42 -3.80 13.98 7.01
CA LEU A 42 -5.15 13.57 6.59
C LEU A 42 -6.06 13.29 7.79
N PHE A 43 -5.59 12.47 8.72
CA PHE A 43 -6.43 11.87 9.76
C PHE A 43 -6.21 12.45 11.16
N GLY A 44 -5.11 13.17 11.38
CA GLY A 44 -4.70 13.67 12.68
C GLY A 44 -3.65 12.77 13.35
N GLU A 45 -3.04 13.28 14.41
CA GLU A 45 -1.98 12.58 15.17
C GLU A 45 -2.54 11.61 16.22
N ASP A 46 -3.77 11.85 16.68
CA ASP A 46 -4.43 11.04 17.68
C ASP A 46 -5.18 9.85 17.03
N ASP A 47 -4.96 8.65 17.55
CA ASP A 47 -5.53 7.41 17.01
C ASP A 47 -7.07 7.42 17.01
N GLN A 48 -7.70 8.01 18.03
CA GLN A 48 -9.14 8.08 18.13
C GLN A 48 -9.71 9.07 17.11
N ALA A 49 -9.09 10.25 16.98
CA ALA A 49 -9.43 11.22 15.95
C ALA A 49 -9.24 10.67 14.54
N ALA A 50 -8.15 9.93 14.30
CA ALA A 50 -7.87 9.30 13.02
C ALA A 50 -8.93 8.26 12.66
N ARG A 51 -9.30 7.38 13.60
CA ARG A 51 -10.40 6.41 13.42
C ARG A 51 -11.74 7.10 13.15
N GLN A 52 -12.05 8.18 13.86
CA GLN A 52 -13.28 8.94 13.64
C GLN A 52 -13.32 9.51 12.22
N LYS A 53 -12.26 10.18 11.76
CA LYS A 53 -12.21 10.70 10.38
C LYS A 53 -12.26 9.59 9.34
N MET A 54 -11.53 8.50 9.53
CA MET A 54 -11.55 7.37 8.60
C MET A 54 -12.92 6.71 8.49
N SER A 55 -13.72 6.69 9.56
CA SER A 55 -15.07 6.12 9.53
C SER A 55 -16.01 6.81 8.53
N LEU A 56 -15.69 8.05 8.13
CA LEU A 56 -16.46 8.82 7.14
C LEU A 56 -16.18 8.39 5.69
N LEU A 57 -15.08 7.68 5.41
CA LEU A 57 -14.63 7.34 4.06
C LEU A 57 -15.54 6.29 3.38
N GLY A 58 -16.22 5.46 4.17
CA GLY A 58 -17.07 4.37 3.68
C GLY A 58 -16.31 3.08 3.35
N ALA A 59 -17.06 2.04 2.97
CA ALA A 59 -16.52 0.67 2.85
C ALA A 59 -15.64 0.39 1.65
N GLY A 60 -15.64 1.27 0.67
CA GLY A 60 -14.80 1.14 -0.51
C GLY A 60 -13.36 1.64 -0.36
N VAL A 61 -13.02 2.24 0.78
CA VAL A 61 -11.73 2.90 1.00
C VAL A 61 -10.89 2.13 2.00
N ALA A 62 -9.63 1.86 1.67
CA ALA A 62 -8.61 1.35 2.58
C ALA A 62 -7.42 2.32 2.67
N VAL A 63 -6.67 2.24 3.75
CA VAL A 63 -5.48 3.09 3.97
C VAL A 63 -4.28 2.22 4.30
N LEU A 64 -3.22 2.30 3.48
CA LEU A 64 -1.91 1.71 3.71
C LEU A 64 -0.96 2.80 4.23
N GLU A 65 -0.84 2.92 5.55
CA GLU A 65 0.13 3.80 6.20
C GLU A 65 1.54 3.21 6.07
N LYS A 66 2.40 3.88 5.30
CA LYS A 66 3.80 3.50 5.08
C LYS A 66 4.64 3.87 6.30
N GLY A 67 5.32 2.89 6.87
CA GLY A 67 6.08 3.05 8.12
C GLY A 67 7.28 2.11 8.21
N ALA A 68 7.85 1.98 9.41
CA ALA A 68 8.81 0.90 9.69
C ALA A 68 8.07 -0.46 9.69
N ASN A 69 6.90 -0.47 10.31
CA ASN A 69 5.84 -1.45 10.09
C ASN A 69 4.74 -0.72 9.33
N ASP A 70 4.35 -1.23 8.18
CA ASP A 70 3.23 -0.64 7.44
C ASP A 70 1.93 -1.07 8.13
N ARG A 71 0.96 -0.18 8.21
CA ARG A 71 -0.35 -0.46 8.79
C ARG A 71 -1.43 -0.34 7.73
N ILE A 72 -2.35 -1.30 7.73
CA ILE A 72 -3.46 -1.36 6.78
C ILE A 72 -4.74 -1.17 7.58
N TYR A 73 -5.40 -0.04 7.35
CA TYR A 73 -6.67 0.30 7.97
C TYR A 73 -7.80 -0.08 7.04
N LEU A 74 -8.79 -0.79 7.58
CA LEU A 74 -10.06 -1.10 6.94
C LEU A 74 -11.18 -0.36 7.72
N PRO A 75 -11.49 0.90 7.34
CA PRO A 75 -12.38 1.76 8.12
C PRO A 75 -13.78 1.19 8.35
N HIS A 76 -14.32 0.39 7.42
CA HIS A 76 -15.68 -0.14 7.51
C HIS A 76 -15.89 -1.18 8.59
N CYS A 77 -14.86 -1.97 8.91
CA CYS A 77 -14.88 -2.94 9.99
C CYS A 77 -14.06 -2.49 11.20
N ASN A 78 -13.48 -1.29 11.15
CA ASN A 78 -12.62 -0.72 12.19
C ASN A 78 -11.39 -1.61 12.52
N GLU A 79 -10.94 -2.40 11.55
CA GLU A 79 -9.78 -3.27 11.66
C GLU A 79 -8.49 -2.56 11.26
N VAL A 80 -7.40 -2.96 11.90
CA VAL A 80 -6.05 -2.49 11.58
C VAL A 80 -5.12 -3.70 11.54
N HIS A 81 -4.49 -3.91 10.40
CA HIS A 81 -3.53 -4.98 10.18
C HIS A 81 -2.13 -4.39 10.14
N SER A 82 -1.15 -5.05 10.75
CA SER A 82 0.25 -4.60 10.74
C SER A 82 1.10 -5.57 9.93
N MET A 83 1.81 -5.03 8.95
CA MET A 83 2.79 -5.81 8.20
C MET A 83 4.06 -5.97 9.03
N PRO A 84 4.73 -7.13 8.97
CA PRO A 84 6.02 -7.30 9.63
C PRO A 84 7.06 -6.31 9.09
N THR A 85 8.07 -6.04 9.93
CA THR A 85 9.28 -5.36 9.48
C THR A 85 9.91 -6.13 8.32
N GLY A 86 10.59 -5.41 7.43
CA GLY A 86 11.26 -6.01 6.29
C GLY A 86 11.99 -4.97 5.45
N GLY A 87 12.62 -5.43 4.37
CA GLY A 87 13.50 -4.60 3.57
C GLY A 87 14.86 -4.41 4.24
N SER A 88 15.47 -3.26 4.01
CA SER A 88 16.80 -2.90 4.49
C SER A 88 16.79 -1.54 5.19
N GLY A 89 17.92 -1.19 5.82
CA GLY A 89 18.13 0.15 6.39
C GLY A 89 18.29 1.27 5.35
N ARG A 90 17.98 1.03 4.07
CA ARG A 90 18.08 2.01 2.98
C ARG A 90 16.73 2.23 2.32
N ARG A 91 16.16 3.42 2.55
CA ARG A 91 15.03 3.96 1.80
C ARG A 91 15.54 4.83 0.66
N CYS A 92 15.35 4.39 -0.58
CA CYS A 92 15.71 5.19 -1.75
C CYS A 92 14.52 6.05 -2.22
N GLY A 93 14.81 7.17 -2.88
CA GLY A 93 13.78 7.94 -3.58
C GLY A 93 13.20 7.09 -4.70
N GLY A 94 11.87 7.15 -4.90
CA GLY A 94 11.15 6.34 -5.87
C GLY A 94 10.61 5.00 -5.33
N GLN A 95 10.96 4.59 -4.11
CA GLN A 95 10.42 3.36 -3.51
C GLN A 95 8.89 3.41 -3.31
N GLY A 96 8.33 4.61 -3.07
CA GLY A 96 6.89 4.83 -3.01
C GLY A 96 6.18 4.54 -4.33
N ASP A 97 6.79 4.91 -5.46
CA ASP A 97 6.25 4.66 -6.80
C ASP A 97 6.18 3.15 -7.10
N LEU A 98 7.19 2.39 -6.68
CA LEU A 98 7.18 0.93 -6.78
C LEU A 98 6.04 0.32 -5.92
N LEU A 99 5.79 0.87 -4.74
CA LEU A 99 4.68 0.43 -3.89
C LEU A 99 3.34 0.73 -4.55
N SER A 100 3.11 1.97 -4.99
CA SER A 100 1.85 2.39 -5.59
C SER A 100 1.58 1.65 -6.91
N GLY A 101 2.61 1.42 -7.73
CA GLY A 101 2.50 0.63 -8.96
C GLY A 101 2.20 -0.86 -8.71
N SER A 102 2.91 -1.50 -7.78
CA SER A 102 2.64 -2.89 -7.43
C SER A 102 1.28 -3.08 -6.76
N LEU A 103 0.89 -2.14 -5.88
CA LEU A 103 -0.41 -2.11 -5.23
C LEU A 103 -1.55 -2.01 -6.27
N ALA A 104 -1.44 -1.13 -7.25
CA ALA A 104 -2.45 -1.01 -8.30
C ALA A 104 -2.64 -2.32 -9.09
N THR A 105 -1.53 -2.99 -9.42
CA THR A 105 -1.55 -4.31 -10.09
C THR A 105 -2.22 -5.37 -9.22
N PHE A 106 -1.74 -5.56 -7.99
CA PHE A 106 -2.31 -6.55 -7.08
C PHE A 106 -3.77 -6.27 -6.75
N PHE A 107 -4.16 -4.99 -6.68
CA PHE A 107 -5.54 -4.62 -6.40
C PHE A 107 -6.47 -4.94 -7.56
N SER A 108 -6.03 -4.70 -8.79
CA SER A 108 -6.78 -5.13 -9.96
C SER A 108 -6.94 -6.66 -9.99
N TRP A 109 -5.89 -7.42 -9.68
CA TRP A 109 -5.95 -8.88 -9.68
C TRP A 109 -6.83 -9.43 -8.55
N SER A 110 -6.72 -8.90 -7.33
CA SER A 110 -7.54 -9.36 -6.19
C SER A 110 -9.03 -9.07 -6.37
N LEU A 111 -9.38 -7.97 -7.05
CA LEU A 111 -10.76 -7.68 -7.45
C LEU A 111 -11.28 -8.67 -8.49
N GLN A 112 -10.42 -9.09 -9.44
CA GLN A 112 -10.79 -10.04 -10.49
C GLN A 112 -10.91 -11.49 -9.97
N SER A 113 -10.11 -11.87 -8.98
CA SER A 113 -10.16 -13.21 -8.38
C SER A 113 -11.33 -13.40 -7.41
N GLY A 114 -12.04 -12.32 -7.04
CA GLY A 114 -13.18 -12.40 -6.13
C GLY A 114 -12.78 -12.60 -4.67
N GLU A 115 -11.58 -12.12 -4.27
CA GLU A 115 -11.16 -12.16 -2.87
C GLU A 115 -12.18 -11.48 -1.94
N PRO A 116 -12.42 -11.98 -0.72
CA PRO A 116 -13.34 -11.34 0.22
C PRO A 116 -12.92 -9.92 0.62
N ASN A 117 -11.60 -9.70 0.74
CA ASN A 117 -11.02 -8.39 1.09
C ASN A 117 -9.94 -7.99 0.08
N PRO A 118 -10.31 -7.58 -1.15
CA PRO A 118 -9.35 -7.33 -2.24
C PRO A 118 -8.29 -6.28 -1.89
N ALA A 119 -8.70 -5.21 -1.18
CA ALA A 119 -7.80 -4.13 -0.78
C ALA A 119 -6.78 -4.59 0.28
N LEU A 120 -7.20 -5.42 1.23
CA LEU A 120 -6.30 -5.98 2.25
C LEU A 120 -5.25 -6.89 1.60
N VAL A 121 -5.69 -7.82 0.75
CA VAL A 121 -4.80 -8.75 0.04
C VAL A 121 -3.78 -7.97 -0.80
N ALA A 122 -4.24 -6.96 -1.55
CA ALA A 122 -3.36 -6.14 -2.39
C ALA A 122 -2.37 -5.29 -1.57
N ALA A 123 -2.81 -4.68 -0.46
CA ALA A 123 -1.96 -3.91 0.43
C ALA A 123 -0.90 -4.79 1.11
N CYS A 124 -1.28 -5.99 1.56
CA CYS A 124 -0.33 -6.96 2.11
C CYS A 124 0.69 -7.41 1.07
N ALA A 125 0.23 -7.83 -0.12
CA ALA A 125 1.09 -8.33 -1.19
C ALA A 125 2.10 -7.26 -1.67
N SER A 126 1.64 -6.02 -1.91
CA SER A 126 2.49 -4.91 -2.35
C SER A 126 3.52 -4.49 -1.29
N SER A 127 3.10 -4.33 -0.02
CA SER A 127 4.01 -4.01 1.08
C SER A 127 5.09 -5.08 1.22
N TYR A 128 4.69 -6.35 1.23
CA TYR A 128 5.60 -7.48 1.31
C TYR A 128 6.57 -7.51 0.12
N PHE A 129 6.05 -7.37 -1.10
CA PHE A 129 6.83 -7.43 -2.32
C PHE A 129 7.88 -6.32 -2.39
N VAL A 130 7.51 -5.07 -2.12
CA VAL A 130 8.48 -3.95 -2.13
C VAL A 130 9.56 -4.11 -1.07
N LYS A 131 9.22 -4.66 0.12
CA LYS A 131 10.21 -5.00 1.15
C LYS A 131 11.18 -6.07 0.65
N LYS A 132 10.70 -7.11 -0.04
CA LYS A 132 11.56 -8.14 -0.63
C LYS A 132 12.45 -7.60 -1.75
N LEU A 133 11.92 -6.76 -2.64
CA LEU A 133 12.71 -6.06 -3.65
C LEU A 133 13.82 -5.22 -3.03
N ASN A 134 13.49 -4.47 -1.97
CA ASN A 134 14.45 -3.62 -1.27
C ASN A 134 15.56 -4.46 -0.62
N ALA A 135 15.21 -5.56 0.07
CA ALA A 135 16.18 -6.45 0.69
C ALA A 135 17.11 -7.09 -0.36
N ALA A 136 16.55 -7.63 -1.45
CA ALA A 136 17.31 -8.26 -2.52
C ALA A 136 18.26 -7.28 -3.23
N ALA A 137 17.78 -6.08 -3.55
CA ALA A 137 18.63 -5.05 -4.14
C ALA A 137 19.71 -4.57 -3.14
N PHE A 138 19.38 -4.43 -1.86
CA PHE A 138 20.32 -3.91 -0.87
C PHE A 138 21.49 -4.88 -0.64
N GLN A 139 21.25 -6.19 -0.71
CA GLN A 139 22.31 -7.19 -0.66
C GLN A 139 23.34 -7.01 -1.78
N LYS A 140 22.93 -6.49 -2.95
CA LYS A 140 23.81 -6.30 -4.12
C LYS A 140 24.49 -4.93 -4.13
N PHE A 141 23.76 -3.87 -3.79
CA PHE A 141 24.21 -2.49 -3.99
C PHE A 141 24.50 -1.74 -2.68
N GLY A 142 24.13 -2.29 -1.54
CA GLY A 142 24.31 -1.69 -0.22
C GLY A 142 23.78 -0.26 -0.16
N ARG A 143 24.61 0.67 0.34
CA ARG A 143 24.22 2.08 0.49
C ARG A 143 23.94 2.80 -0.83
N SER A 144 24.52 2.33 -1.93
CA SER A 144 24.34 2.93 -3.25
C SER A 144 23.00 2.60 -3.93
N LEU A 145 22.19 1.70 -3.32
CA LEU A 145 20.89 1.30 -3.86
C LEU A 145 20.00 2.47 -4.28
N LEU A 146 19.45 2.34 -5.49
CA LEU A 146 18.46 3.20 -6.11
C LEU A 146 17.16 2.42 -6.39
N ALA A 147 16.07 3.15 -6.69
CA ALA A 147 14.80 2.52 -7.05
C ALA A 147 14.90 1.69 -8.35
N SER A 148 15.71 2.11 -9.32
CA SER A 148 15.99 1.35 -10.54
C SER A 148 16.59 -0.03 -10.25
N ASP A 149 17.41 -0.14 -9.21
CA ASP A 149 18.00 -1.42 -8.81
C ASP A 149 16.94 -2.38 -8.27
N MET A 150 15.95 -1.84 -7.55
CA MET A 150 14.78 -2.58 -7.07
C MET A 150 13.88 -3.03 -8.25
N VAL A 151 13.68 -2.18 -9.26
CA VAL A 151 12.93 -2.55 -10.48
C VAL A 151 13.58 -3.76 -11.16
N ASN A 152 14.91 -3.80 -11.23
CA ASN A 152 15.64 -4.93 -11.79
C ASN A 152 15.51 -6.23 -10.98
N GLN A 153 15.03 -6.17 -9.73
CA GLN A 153 14.74 -7.37 -8.92
C GLN A 153 13.32 -7.90 -9.11
N ILE A 154 12.42 -7.16 -9.79
CA ILE A 154 11.01 -7.52 -9.94
C ILE A 154 10.82 -8.95 -10.47
N PRO A 155 11.44 -9.38 -11.59
CA PRO A 155 11.20 -10.71 -12.13
C PRO A 155 11.59 -11.83 -11.15
N SER A 156 12.80 -11.76 -10.59
CA SER A 156 13.31 -12.81 -9.70
C SER A 156 12.54 -12.90 -8.38
N VAL A 157 12.20 -11.75 -7.79
CA VAL A 157 11.48 -11.72 -6.51
C VAL A 157 10.03 -12.11 -6.73
N PHE A 158 9.39 -11.67 -7.82
CA PHE A 158 8.00 -12.03 -8.10
C PHE A 158 7.87 -13.54 -8.31
N GLN A 159 8.74 -14.12 -9.13
CA GLN A 159 8.79 -15.57 -9.35
C GLN A 159 8.97 -16.33 -8.03
N THR A 160 9.93 -15.90 -7.20
CA THR A 160 10.23 -16.60 -5.93
C THR A 160 9.08 -16.52 -4.93
N GLU A 161 8.43 -15.36 -4.81
CA GLU A 161 7.50 -15.08 -3.71
C GLU A 161 6.03 -15.35 -4.08
N PHE A 162 5.68 -15.37 -5.37
CA PHE A 162 4.29 -15.49 -5.83
C PHE A 162 4.06 -16.63 -6.83
N GLU A 163 5.08 -17.15 -7.52
CA GLU A 163 4.92 -18.22 -8.53
C GLU A 163 5.48 -19.57 -8.05
N ASN A 164 6.63 -19.57 -7.37
CA ASN A 164 7.35 -20.76 -6.93
C ASN A 164 6.98 -21.22 -5.52
N SER A 165 5.84 -20.77 -4.99
CA SER A 165 5.27 -21.33 -3.78
C SER A 165 4.92 -22.80 -4.07
N ASP A 166 5.70 -23.73 -3.53
CA ASP A 166 5.37 -25.17 -3.59
C ASP A 166 3.88 -25.36 -3.25
N PRO A 167 3.13 -26.18 -4.00
CA PRO A 167 1.77 -26.52 -3.62
C PRO A 167 1.82 -27.20 -2.25
N GLN A 168 1.35 -26.51 -1.20
CA GLN A 168 1.05 -27.13 0.09
C GLN A 168 -0.10 -28.12 -0.05
#